data_AF-A0A1B1ZPI8-F1
#
_entry.id   AF-A0A1B1ZPI8-F1
#
_cell.length_a   1.000
_cell.length_b   1.000
_cell.length_c   1.000
_cell.angle_alpha   90.00
_cell.angle_beta   90.00
_cell.angle_gamma   90.00
#
_symmetry.space_group_name_H-M   'P 1'
#
loop_
_entity.id
_entity.type
_entity.pdbx_description
1 polymer ?
#
loop_
_entity_poly.entity_id
_entity_poly.type
_entity_poly.pdbx_seq_one_letter_code
_entity_poly.pdbx_strand_id
1 'polypeptide(L)'
;MALANILSEMPDLLERTLSEHTPDDQGYCRECRDASGISATWPCVTRELAEQARSMNGSAAPAEATGTVAGRRRARDLGSGPRADRDGRHRSP
;
A
#
# COMPACT_ATOMS: atom_id res chain seq x y z
N MET A 1 5.69 0.76 -17.57
CA MET A 1 5.07 0.01 -16.47
C MET A 1 3.71 -0.53 -16.91
N ALA A 2 3.67 -1.55 -17.78
CA ALA A 2 2.40 -2.14 -18.24
C ALA A 2 2.19 -3.54 -17.64
N LEU A 3 3.24 -4.36 -17.62
CA LEU A 3 3.15 -5.74 -17.13
C LEU A 3 2.85 -5.85 -15.62
N ALA A 4 3.48 -5.03 -14.78
CA ALA A 4 3.23 -5.03 -13.34
C ALA A 4 1.79 -4.63 -12.98
N ASN A 5 1.18 -3.73 -13.77
CA ASN A 5 -0.21 -3.32 -13.56
C ASN A 5 -1.18 -4.46 -13.91
N ILE A 6 -0.97 -5.09 -15.07
CA ILE A 6 -1.76 -6.26 -15.53
C ILE A 6 -1.66 -7.41 -14.52
N LEU A 7 -0.46 -7.67 -13.98
CA LEU A 7 -0.26 -8.70 -12.94
C LEU A 7 -0.92 -8.33 -11.61
N SER A 8 -0.99 -7.04 -11.26
CA SER A 8 -1.69 -6.58 -10.05
C SER A 8 -3.20 -6.81 -10.15
N GLU A 9 -3.78 -6.65 -11.35
CA GLU A 9 -5.19 -6.91 -11.63
C GLU A 9 -5.55 -8.41 -11.67
N MET A 10 -4.56 -9.31 -11.69
CA MET A 10 -4.73 -10.77 -11.70
C MET A 10 -3.88 -11.45 -10.60
N PRO A 11 -4.35 -11.43 -9.34
CA PRO A 11 -3.59 -11.94 -8.20
C PRO A 11 -3.25 -13.43 -8.30
N ASP A 12 -4.13 -14.27 -8.86
CA ASP A 12 -3.85 -15.71 -9.03
C ASP A 12 -2.65 -15.96 -9.96
N LEU A 13 -2.57 -15.21 -11.07
CA LEU A 13 -1.46 -15.30 -12.02
C LEU A 13 -0.16 -14.78 -11.41
N LEU A 14 -0.27 -13.73 -10.60
CA LEU A 14 0.84 -13.15 -9.87
C LEU A 14 1.43 -14.13 -8.85
N GLU A 15 0.59 -14.75 -8.01
CA GLU A 15 1.04 -15.74 -7.03
C GLU A 15 1.69 -16.94 -7.71
N ARG A 16 1.09 -17.41 -8.81
CA ARG A 16 1.65 -18.50 -9.60
C ARG A 16 3.03 -18.14 -10.18
N THR A 17 3.17 -16.94 -10.75
CA THR A 17 4.46 -16.45 -11.29
C THR A 17 5.53 -16.37 -10.20
N LEU A 18 5.17 -15.91 -9.00
CA LEU A 18 6.08 -15.88 -7.85
C LEU A 18 6.47 -17.28 -7.37
N SER A 19 5.56 -18.26 -7.46
CA SER A 19 5.83 -19.64 -7.07
C SER A 19 6.65 -20.41 -8.10
N GLU A 20 6.46 -20.11 -9.38
CA GLU A 20 7.15 -20.78 -10.51
C GLU A 20 8.59 -20.25 -10.66
N HIS A 21 8.77 -18.92 -10.59
CA HIS A 21 10.09 -18.30 -10.69
C HIS A 21 10.84 -18.38 -9.36
N THR A 22 11.59 -19.46 -9.18
CA THR A 22 12.43 -19.75 -7.99
C THR A 22 13.93 -19.74 -8.33
N PRO A 23 14.80 -19.43 -7.34
CA PRO A 23 16.23 -19.50 -7.52
C PRO A 23 16.70 -20.96 -7.63
N ASP A 24 17.66 -21.19 -8.50
CA ASP A 24 18.45 -22.42 -8.58
C ASP A 24 19.69 -22.33 -7.67
N ASP A 25 20.29 -23.47 -7.35
CA ASP A 25 21.49 -23.56 -6.51
C ASP A 25 22.71 -22.81 -7.09
N GLN A 26 22.64 -22.46 -8.37
CA GLN A 26 23.65 -21.71 -9.11
C GLN A 26 23.36 -20.20 -9.20
N GLY A 27 22.29 -19.70 -8.58
CA GLY A 27 21.91 -18.29 -8.64
C GLY A 27 21.22 -17.87 -9.95
N TYR A 28 20.55 -18.80 -10.62
CA TYR A 28 19.75 -18.54 -11.83
C TYR A 28 18.27 -18.84 -11.58
N CYS A 29 17.36 -18.27 -12.37
CA CYS A 29 15.95 -18.62 -12.31
C CYS A 29 15.70 -19.97 -12.99
N ARG A 30 15.05 -20.91 -12.28
CA ARG A 30 14.73 -22.24 -12.80
C ARG A 30 13.73 -22.20 -13.96
N GLU A 31 12.70 -21.36 -13.85
CA GLU A 31 11.64 -21.26 -14.86
C GLU A 31 12.09 -20.52 -16.13
N CYS A 32 13.12 -19.68 -16.03
CA CYS A 32 13.67 -19.02 -17.20
C CYS A 32 14.63 -19.92 -18.00
N ARG A 33 14.88 -21.15 -17.54
CA ARG A 33 15.76 -22.08 -18.24
C ARG A 33 15.05 -22.60 -19.49
N ASP A 34 15.51 -22.19 -20.67
CA ASP A 34 14.98 -22.65 -21.94
C ASP A 34 15.59 -24.01 -22.38
N ALA A 35 15.08 -24.57 -23.48
CA ALA A 35 15.58 -25.82 -24.06
C ALA A 35 17.04 -25.74 -24.54
N SER A 36 17.60 -24.53 -24.65
CA SER A 36 19.01 -24.27 -25.00
C SER A 36 19.90 -24.23 -23.75
N GLY A 37 19.32 -24.33 -22.55
CA GLY A 37 20.02 -24.26 -21.27
C GLY A 37 20.32 -22.84 -20.79
N ILE A 38 19.87 -21.81 -21.52
CA ILE A 38 20.08 -20.42 -21.12
C ILE A 38 19.08 -20.10 -20.01
N SER A 39 19.59 -19.64 -18.87
CA SER A 39 18.79 -19.25 -17.72
C SER A 39 19.07 -17.79 -17.38
N ALA A 40 18.04 -17.02 -17.02
CA ALA A 40 18.23 -15.67 -16.52
C ALA A 40 18.90 -15.70 -15.13
N THR A 41 19.83 -14.78 -14.88
CA THR A 41 20.40 -14.57 -13.53
C THR A 41 19.29 -14.25 -12.54
N TRP A 42 19.42 -14.78 -11.33
CA TRP A 42 18.51 -14.46 -10.23
C TRP A 42 18.89 -13.14 -9.55
N PRO A 43 17.95 -12.24 -9.22
CA PRO A 43 16.52 -12.30 -9.56
C PRO A 43 16.30 -12.00 -11.05
N CYS A 44 15.39 -12.75 -11.69
CA CYS A 44 15.04 -12.51 -13.09
C CYS A 44 14.07 -11.34 -13.22
N VAL A 45 14.05 -10.68 -14.38
CA VAL A 45 13.18 -9.51 -14.65
C VAL A 45 11.70 -9.81 -14.36
N THR A 46 11.22 -11.01 -14.70
CA THR A 46 9.83 -11.43 -14.40
C THR A 46 9.56 -11.51 -12.90
N ARG A 47 10.52 -12.00 -12.11
CA ARG A 47 10.43 -12.06 -10.65
C ARG A 47 10.37 -10.66 -10.05
N GLU A 48 11.23 -9.75 -10.51
CA GLU A 48 11.22 -8.36 -10.04
C GLU A 48 9.90 -7.64 -10.36
N LEU A 49 9.34 -7.87 -11.54
CA LEU A 49 8.04 -7.31 -11.93
C LEU A 49 6.88 -7.86 -11.09
N ALA A 50 6.92 -9.16 -10.77
CA ALA A 50 5.94 -9.77 -9.89
C ALA A 50 6.05 -9.23 -8.45
N GLU A 51 7.26 -9.02 -7.92
CA GLU A 51 7.44 -8.41 -6.60
C GLU A 51 6.96 -6.95 -6.55
N GLN A 52 7.13 -6.20 -7.63
CA GLN A 52 6.56 -4.86 -7.78
C GLN A 52 5.02 -4.90 -7.77
N ALA A 53 4.41 -5.79 -8.55
CA ALA A 53 2.95 -5.96 -8.57
C ALA A 53 2.39 -6.40 -7.20
N ARG A 54 3.08 -7.28 -6.48
CA ARG A 54 2.70 -7.66 -5.12
C ARG A 54 2.74 -6.47 -4.16
N SER A 55 3.74 -5.60 -4.29
CA SER A 55 3.85 -4.39 -3.48
C SER A 55 2.72 -3.39 -3.77
N MET A 56 2.26 -3.33 -5.03
CA MET A 56 1.09 -2.54 -5.43
C MET A 56 -0.21 -3.11 -4.82
N ASN A 57 -0.41 -4.44 -4.84
CA ASN A 57 -1.56 -5.09 -4.22
C ASN A 57 -1.54 -5.05 -2.69
N GLY A 58 -0.36 -5.13 -2.05
CA GLY A 58 -0.22 -4.97 -0.60
C GLY A 58 -0.52 -3.54 -0.12
N SER A 59 -0.45 -2.56 -1.03
CA SER A 59 -0.88 -1.19 -0.78
C SER A 59 -2.40 -1.01 -0.94
N ALA A 60 -3.11 -2.02 -1.48
CA ALA A 60 -4.56 -2.15 -1.40
C ALA A 60 -4.98 -2.87 -0.11
N ALA A 61 -4.48 -2.42 1.04
CA ALA A 61 -5.21 -2.57 2.30
C ALA A 61 -6.50 -1.73 2.19
N PRO A 62 -7.64 -2.19 2.74
CA PRO A 62 -8.96 -1.85 2.23
C PRO A 62 -9.25 -0.36 2.41
N ALA A 63 -9.37 0.36 1.29
CA ALA A 63 -10.15 1.59 1.25
C ALA A 63 -11.63 1.20 1.40
N GLU A 64 -12.06 1.09 2.66
CA GLU A 64 -13.38 1.49 3.13
C GLU A 64 -14.58 0.66 2.67
N ALA A 65 -14.53 -0.65 2.91
CA ALA A 65 -15.72 -1.41 3.28
C ALA A 65 -15.89 -1.43 4.81
N THR A 66 -16.20 -0.27 5.41
CA THR A 66 -16.69 -0.22 6.80
C THR A 66 -17.76 0.86 6.92
N GLY A 67 -18.84 0.65 6.15
CA GLY A 67 -20.13 1.19 6.55
C GLY A 67 -20.54 0.58 7.90
N THR A 68 -20.88 1.45 8.84
CA THR A 68 -21.67 1.21 10.07
C THR A 68 -20.88 0.92 11.35
N VAL A 69 -20.57 1.98 12.09
CA VAL A 69 -20.93 2.00 13.52
C VAL A 69 -22.06 3.00 13.74
N ALA A 70 -23.21 2.43 14.05
CA ALA A 70 -24.41 3.08 14.51
C ALA A 70 -24.12 4.08 15.63
N GLY A 71 -24.81 5.21 15.58
CA GLY A 71 -24.61 6.33 16.49
C GLY A 71 -24.79 6.00 17.97
N ARG A 72 -24.15 6.83 18.80
CA ARG A 72 -24.64 7.30 20.10
C ARG A 72 -23.56 8.15 20.77
N ARG A 73 -23.76 9.48 20.84
CA ARG A 73 -23.96 10.24 22.09
C ARG A 73 -23.66 11.75 21.92
N ARG A 74 -24.77 12.48 21.89
CA ARG A 74 -25.08 13.67 22.71
C ARG A 74 -24.19 14.91 22.58
N ALA A 75 -24.79 15.92 21.97
CA ALA A 75 -24.78 17.29 22.48
C ALA A 75 -24.76 17.31 24.02
N ARG A 76 -23.85 18.10 24.60
CA ARG A 76 -24.02 18.85 25.86
C ARG A 76 -22.83 19.79 26.05
N ASP A 77 -23.16 21.07 26.09
CA ASP A 77 -22.59 22.08 26.98
C ASP A 77 -21.08 22.35 26.93
N LEU A 78 -20.71 23.41 26.21
CA LEU A 78 -19.69 24.36 26.67
C LEU A 78 -20.24 25.78 26.54
N GLY A 79 -21.28 26.06 27.33
CA GLY A 79 -21.60 27.40 27.77
C GLY A 79 -21.10 27.60 29.20
N SER A 80 -20.49 28.77 29.45
CA SER A 80 -20.17 29.41 30.75
C SER A 80 -18.67 29.48 31.09
N GLY A 81 -18.15 30.71 31.07
CA GLY A 81 -16.78 31.13 31.46
C GLY A 81 -16.54 31.13 32.99
N PRO A 82 -15.75 32.06 33.61
CA PRO A 82 -15.34 33.39 33.11
C PRO A 82 -13.89 33.86 33.48
N ARG A 83 -13.57 35.10 33.07
CA ARG A 83 -12.58 36.08 33.63
C ARG A 83 -11.06 35.90 33.39
N ALA A 84 -10.50 36.85 32.63
CA ALA A 84 -9.27 37.61 32.91
C ALA A 84 -9.19 38.76 31.88
N ASP A 85 -9.53 39.99 32.26
CA ASP A 85 -8.58 41.04 32.70
C ASP A 85 -7.65 41.52 31.58
N ARG A 86 -7.94 42.73 31.07
CA ARG A 86 -7.05 43.70 30.40
C ARG A 86 -7.92 44.93 30.11
N ASP A 87 -7.95 45.89 31.03
CA ASP A 87 -7.05 47.06 31.04
C ASP A 87 -6.96 47.67 29.63
N GLY A 88 -7.66 48.76 29.30
CA GLY A 88 -7.66 50.01 30.05
C GLY A 88 -6.71 50.99 29.36
N ARG A 89 -7.18 51.66 28.28
CA ARG A 89 -6.75 53.03 27.92
C ARG A 89 -7.49 53.57 26.70
N HIS A 90 -8.55 54.33 27.00
CA HIS A 90 -8.93 55.47 26.18
C HIS A 90 -8.25 56.72 26.75
N ARG A 91 -7.71 57.56 25.86
CA ARG A 91 -7.91 59.04 25.78
C ARG A 91 -6.61 59.81 25.52
N SER A 92 -6.61 60.47 24.36
CA SER A 92 -5.71 61.52 23.89
C SER A 92 -5.84 62.82 24.67
N PRO A 93 -4.85 63.72 24.54
CA PRO A 93 -5.08 65.14 24.29
C PRO A 93 -4.79 65.52 22.84
#